data_AF-A0A2K8WMY9-F1
#
_entry.id   AF-A0A2K8WMY9-F1
#
_cell.length_a   1.000
_cell.length_b   1.000
_cell.length_c   1.000
_cell.angle_alpha   90.00
_cell.angle_beta   90.00
_cell.angle_gamma   90.00
#
_symmetry.space_group_name_H-M   'P 1'
#
loop_
_entity.id
_entity.type
_entity.pdbx_description
1 polymer ?
#
loop_
_entity_poly.entity_id
_entity_poly.type
_entity_poly.pdbx_seq_one_letter_code
_entity_poly.pdbx_strand_id
1 'polypeptide(L)' 'MDLETNIKKGLKEASVYGTGAMDSLHIASAKLLQVDEFITNEKPNKSIHRSKNINIISLYDL' A
#
# COMPACT_ATOMS: atom_id res chain seq x y z
N MET A 1 11.20 -10.08 8.03
CA MET A 1 11.02 -8.69 7.57
C MET A 1 11.52 -7.78 8.67
N ASP A 2 12.43 -6.86 8.36
CA ASP A 2 12.89 -5.86 9.32
C ASP A 2 11.82 -4.75 9.51
N LEU A 3 11.43 -4.51 10.76
CA LEU A 3 10.35 -3.58 11.10
C LEU A 3 10.72 -2.13 10.78
N GLU A 4 11.97 -1.75 11.04
CA GLU A 4 12.44 -0.38 10.76
C GLU A 4 12.41 -0.09 9.26
N THR A 5 12.84 -1.04 8.44
CA THR A 5 12.76 -0.95 6.99
C THR A 5 11.32 -0.79 6.51
N ASN A 6 10.37 -1.53 7.10
CA ASN A 6 8.95 -1.41 6.74
C ASN A 6 8.40 -0.03 7.09
N ILE A 7 8.68 0.47 8.30
CA ILE A 7 8.27 1.80 8.75
C ILE A 7 8.84 2.88 7.83
N LYS A 8 10.14 2.81 7.51
CA LYS A 8 10.79 3.78 6.61
C LYS A 8 10.16 3.78 5.21
N LYS A 9 9.87 2.60 4.65
CA LYS A 9 9.23 2.48 3.34
C LYS A 9 7.78 2.95 3.37
N GLY A 10 7.02 2.63 4.42
CA GLY A 10 5.64 3.10 4.59
C GLY A 10 5.56 4.61 4.76
N LEU A 11 6.48 5.24 5.50
CA LEU A 11 6.53 6.70 5.58
C LEU A 11 6.82 7.35 4.21
N LYS A 12 7.70 6.74 3.41
CA LYS A 12 7.96 7.19 2.03
C LYS A 12 6.74 6.98 1.13
N GLU A 13 6.04 5.86 1.27
CA GLU A 13 4.81 5.58 0.54
C GLU A 13 3.74 6.65 0.82
N ALA A 14 3.51 6.93 2.10
CA ALA A 14 2.59 7.97 2.56
C ALA A 14 2.96 9.36 2.01
N SER A 15 4.24 9.73 2.05
CA SER A 15 4.69 11.05 1.60
C SER A 15 4.62 11.23 0.08
N VAL A 16 4.86 10.18 -0.70
CA VAL A 16 4.86 10.23 -2.16
C VAL A 16 3.44 10.15 -2.73
N TYR A 17 2.59 9.28 -2.20
CA TYR A 17 1.27 8.98 -2.77
C TYR A 17 0.09 9.52 -1.95
N GLY A 18 0.35 10.10 -0.78
CA GLY A 18 -0.69 10.62 0.11
C GLY A 18 -1.59 9.53 0.67
N THR A 19 -1.11 8.29 0.77
CA THR A 19 -1.85 7.16 1.36
C THR A 19 -1.98 7.31 2.88
N GLY A 20 -2.98 6.66 3.49
CA GLY A 20 -3.11 6.64 4.94
C GLY A 20 -1.92 5.94 5.60
N ALA A 21 -1.58 6.29 6.85
CA ALA A 21 -0.38 5.76 7.51
C ALA A 21 -0.38 4.21 7.56
N MET A 22 -1.51 3.60 7.93
CA MET A 22 -1.63 2.14 7.98
C MET A 22 -1.58 1.49 6.60
N ASP A 23 -2.30 2.04 5.63
CA ASP A 23 -2.31 1.56 4.25
C ASP A 23 -0.90 1.56 3.65
N SER A 24 -0.15 2.62 3.96
CA SER A 24 1.24 2.78 3.50
C SER A 24 2.16 1.71 4.08
N LEU A 25 1.95 1.31 5.34
CA LEU A 25 2.68 0.20 5.96
C LEU A 25 2.31 -1.15 5.32
N HIS A 26 1.02 -1.36 5.03
CA HIS A 26 0.58 -2.58 4.34
C HIS A 26 1.18 -2.68 2.92
N ILE A 27 1.12 -1.60 2.14
CA ILE A 27 1.71 -1.54 0.79
C ILE A 27 3.23 -1.74 0.85
N ALA A 28 3.92 -1.08 1.80
CA ALA A 28 5.36 -1.26 1.98
C ALA A 28 5.73 -2.71 2.30
N SER A 29 4.92 -3.37 3.14
CA SER A 29 5.09 -4.80 3.47
C SER A 29 4.90 -5.69 2.23
N ALA A 30 3.85 -5.44 1.45
CA ALA A 30 3.59 -6.19 0.21
C ALA A 30 4.74 -6.05 -0.80
N LYS A 31 5.29 -4.83 -0.95
CA LYS A 31 6.48 -4.61 -1.81
C LYS A 31 7.75 -5.27 -1.28
N LEU A 32 7.95 -5.29 0.04
CA LEU A 32 9.09 -6.00 0.64
C LEU A 32 9.02 -7.51 0.41
N LEU A 33 7.80 -8.05 0.37
CA LEU A 33 7.52 -9.46 0.05
C LEU A 33 7.47 -9.73 -1.46
N GLN A 34 7.72 -8.72 -2.31
CA GLN A 34 7.71 -8.83 -3.77
C GLN A 34 6.40 -9.38 -4.33
N VAL A 35 5.28 -9.02 -3.71
CA VAL A 35 3.95 -9.40 -4.20
C VAL A 35 3.59 -8.54 -5.41
N ASP A 36 2.95 -9.16 -6.41
CA ASP A 36 2.49 -8.48 -7.61
C ASP A 36 1.28 -7.58 -7.32
N GLU A 37 0.37 -8.03 -6.44
CA GLU A 37 -0.93 -7.41 -6.19
C GLU A 37 -1.25 -7.26 -4.70
N PHE A 38 -2.01 -6.22 -4.36
CA PHE A 38 -2.55 -5.97 -3.03
C PHE A 38 -4.08 -5.90 -3.11
N ILE A 39 -4.75 -6.93 -2.62
CA ILE A 39 -6.21 -7.01 -2.61
C ILE A 39 -6.74 -6.33 -1.35
N THR A 40 -7.74 -5.46 -1.50
CA THR A 40 -8.34 -4.71 -0.39
C THR A 40 -9.86 -4.64 -0.49
N ASN A 41 -10.53 -4.50 0.66
CA ASN A 41 -11.96 -4.21 0.76
C ASN A 41 -12.23 -2.68 0.81
N GLU A 42 -11.25 -1.84 0.52
CA GLU A 42 -11.43 -0.39 0.42
C GLU A 42 -12.03 0.00 -0.93
N LYS A 43 -12.99 0.94 -0.89
CA LYS A 43 -13.65 1.47 -2.11
C LYS A 43 -12.61 2.12 -3.05
N PRO A 44 -12.80 2.08 -4.38
CA PRO A 44 -11.83 2.61 -5.36
C PRO A 44 -11.49 4.10 -5.19
N ASN A 45 -12.37 4.88 -4.57
CA ASN A 45 -12.16 6.31 -4.30
C ASN A 45 -11.31 6.60 -3.05
N LYS A 46 -10.80 5.56 -2.36
CA LYS A 46 -10.01 5.68 -1.14
C LYS A 46 -8.55 5.97 -1.45
N SER A 47 -7.88 6.58 -0.47
CA SER A 47 -6.50 7.05 -0.60
C SER A 47 -5.50 5.95 -0.95
N ILE A 48 -5.73 4.71 -0.49
CA ILE A 48 -4.90 3.54 -0.77
C ILE A 48 -4.67 3.33 -2.27
N HIS A 49 -5.69 3.56 -3.10
CA HIS A 49 -5.64 3.41 -4.56
C HIS A 49 -4.82 4.49 -5.28
N ARG A 50 -4.29 5.48 -4.55
CA ARG A 50 -3.35 6.48 -5.10
C ARG A 50 -1.93 5.94 -5.24
N SER A 51 -1.60 4.84 -4.55
CA SER A 51 -0.30 4.20 -4.68
C SER A 51 -0.08 3.73 -6.10
N LYS A 52 1.09 4.07 -6.67
CA LYS A 52 1.56 3.50 -7.95
C LYS A 52 2.69 2.50 -7.74
N ASN A 53 2.98 2.13 -6.50
CA ASN A 53 4.08 1.22 -6.17
C ASN A 53 3.70 -0.24 -6.32
N ILE A 54 2.43 -0.61 -6.14
CA ILE A 54 1.90 -1.98 -6.31
C ILE A 54 0.57 -1.92 -7.07
N ASN A 55 0.19 -3.02 -7.75
CA ASN A 55 -1.15 -3.13 -8.28
C ASN A 55 -2.14 -3.33 -7.13
N ILE A 56 -3.10 -2.43 -6.97
CA ILE A 56 -4.11 -2.52 -5.90
C ILE A 56 -5.43 -2.92 -6.53
N ILE A 57 -6.02 -3.99 -6.03
CA ILE A 57 -7.30 -4.51 -6.50
C ILE A 57 -8.34 -4.31 -5.40
N SER A 58 -9.39 -3.55 -5.71
CA SER A 58 -10.56 -3.48 -4.83
C SER A 58 -11.47 -4.68 -5.05
N LEU A 59 -11.96 -5.29 -3.97
CA LEU A 59 -13.04 -6.29 -4.06
C LEU A 59 -14.35 -5.71 -4.60
N TYR A 60 -14.51 -4.38 -4.67
CA TYR A 60 -15.66 -3.74 -5.32
C TYR A 60 -15.58 -3.72 -6.85
N ASP A 61 -14.39 -3.98 -7.42
CA ASP A 61 -14.14 -3.97 -8.87
C ASP A 61 -14.09 -5.41 -9.45
N LEU A 62 -14.27 -6.43 -8.62
CA LEU A 62 -14.39 -7.85 -8.99
C LEU A 62 -15.87 -8.22 -9.16
#